data_AF-A0A924J0K3-F1
#
_entry.id   AF-A0A924J0K3-F1
#
_cell.length_a   1.000
_cell.length_b   1.000
_cell.length_c   1.000
_cell.angle_alpha   90.00
_cell.angle_beta   90.00
_cell.angle_gamma   90.00
#
_symmetry.space_group_name_H-M   'P 1'
#
loop_
_entity.id
_entity.type
_entity.pdbx_description
1 polymer ?
#
loop_
_entity_poly.entity_id
_entity_poly.type
_entity_poly.pdbx_seq_one_letter_code
_entity_poly.pdbx_strand_id
1 'polypeptide(L)' 'GNDVAVVHATFEDFGNMQKALEEKGIEIKQAKLERIPLSHSEVNEEQAIDVAKLLDKLEEDEDVQAVYHNMAE' A
#
# COMPACT_ATOMS: atom_id res chain seq x y z
N GLY A 1 6.08 -13.67 20.07
CA GLY A 1 5.91 -12.44 19.30
C GLY A 1 6.34 -12.75 17.89
N ASN A 2 5.47 -12.56 16.91
CA ASN A 2 5.88 -12.58 15.51
C ASN A 2 6.14 -11.14 15.12
N ASP A 3 7.38 -10.69 15.25
CA ASP A 3 7.77 -9.37 14.81
C ASP A 3 7.78 -9.35 13.28
N VAL A 4 6.93 -8.51 12.69
CA VAL A 4 6.83 -8.31 11.24
C VAL A 4 7.45 -6.97 10.92
N ALA A 5 8.48 -6.97 10.08
CA ALA A 5 9.09 -5.76 9.56
C ALA A 5 8.53 -5.45 8.16
N VAL A 6 8.17 -4.19 7.93
CA VAL A 6 7.79 -3.68 6.61
C VAL A 6 8.99 -2.92 6.03
N VAL A 7 9.39 -3.28 4.81
CA VAL A 7 10.53 -2.66 4.12
C VAL A 7 10.03 -2.02 2.83
N HIS A 8 10.32 -0.73 2.66
CA HIS A 8 10.04 -0.01 1.42
C HIS A 8 11.32 0.14 0.61
N ALA A 9 11.22 -0.09 -0.70
CA ALA A 9 12.26 0.16 -1.68
C ALA A 9 11.66 0.97 -2.84
N THR A 10 12.53 1.57 -3.66
CA THR A 10 12.09 2.18 -4.90
C THR A 10 11.51 1.10 -5.83
N PHE A 11 10.66 1.51 -6.77
CA PHE A 11 10.09 0.60 -7.77
C PHE A 11 11.19 -0.15 -8.54
N GLU A 12 12.26 0.56 -8.92
CA GLU A 12 13.39 0.01 -9.67
C GLU A 12 14.16 -1.04 -8.86
N ASP A 13 14.24 -0.87 -7.55
CA ASP A 13 14.97 -1.76 -6.64
C ASP A 13 14.12 -2.91 -6.09
N PHE A 14 12.82 -2.97 -6.37
CA PHE A 14 11.92 -3.99 -5.80
C PHE A 14 12.43 -5.42 -6.03
N GLY A 15 12.83 -5.74 -7.26
CA GLY A 15 13.38 -7.06 -7.59
C GLY A 15 14.75 -7.34 -6.96
N ASN A 16 15.58 -6.31 -6.80
CA ASN A 16 16.88 -6.43 -6.15
C ASN A 16 16.73 -6.65 -4.64
N MET A 17 15.80 -5.93 -4.01
CA MET A 17 15.46 -6.06 -2.60
C MET A 17 14.93 -7.46 -2.29
N GLN A 18 13.99 -7.96 -3.11
CA GLN A 18 13.45 -9.30 -2.96
C GLN A 18 14.57 -10.36 -2.98
N LYS A 19 15.43 -10.33 -4.01
CA LYS A 19 16.57 -11.25 -4.11
C LYS A 19 17.52 -11.15 -2.90
N ALA A 20 17.83 -9.94 -2.45
CA ALA A 20 18.73 -9.73 -1.32
C ALA A 20 18.17 -10.29 0.00
N LEU A 21 16.84 -10.23 0.20
CA LEU A 21 16.17 -10.82 1.36
C LEU A 21 16.17 -12.35 1.28
N GLU A 22 15.86 -12.91 0.11
CA GLU A 22 15.92 -14.36 -0.15
C GLU A 22 17.33 -14.92 0.07
N GLU A 23 18.37 -14.25 -0.44
CA GLU A 23 19.78 -14.62 -0.25
C GLU A 23 20.22 -14.58 1.22
N LYS A 24 19.61 -13.69 2.02
CA LYS A 24 19.85 -13.60 3.47
C LYS A 24 19.04 -14.62 4.28
N GLY A 25 18.21 -15.44 3.62
CA GLY A 25 17.34 -16.41 4.27
C GLY A 25 16.18 -15.76 5.03
N ILE A 26 15.83 -14.52 4.70
CA ILE A 26 14.68 -13.82 5.28
C ILE A 26 13.44 -14.22 4.49
N GLU A 27 12.51 -14.90 5.16
CA GLU A 27 11.25 -15.30 4.56
C GLU A 27 10.36 -14.07 4.30
N ILE A 28 10.09 -13.80 3.03
CA ILE A 28 9.18 -12.73 2.62
C ILE A 28 7.76 -13.27 2.68
N LYS A 29 6.97 -12.79 3.64
CA LYS A 29 5.55 -13.17 3.75
C LYS A 29 4.69 -12.58 2.64
N GLN A 30 4.97 -11.33 2.26
CA GLN A 30 4.22 -10.61 1.24
C GLN A 30 5.12 -9.55 0.63
N ALA A 31 5.11 -9.45 -0.70
CA ALA A 31 5.75 -8.38 -1.45
C ALA A 31 4.74 -7.83 -2.46
N LYS A 32 4.45 -6.54 -2.39
CA LYS A 32 3.55 -5.86 -3.32
C LYS A 32 4.14 -4.52 -3.73
N LEU A 33 3.80 -4.11 -4.95
CA LEU A 33 4.08 -2.77 -5.44
C LEU A 33 2.93 -1.87 -5.02
N GLU A 34 3.26 -0.82 -4.27
CA GLU A 34 2.27 0.10 -3.71
C GLU A 34 2.64 1.54 -4.07
N ARG A 35 1.63 2.39 -4.21
CA ARG A 35 1.84 3.83 -4.36
C ARG A 35 1.81 4.48 -2.99
N ILE A 36 2.98 4.89 -2.50
CA ILE A 36 3.08 5.63 -1.24
C ILE A 36 2.85 7.12 -1.53
N PRO A 37 1.85 7.77 -0.90
CA PRO A 37 1.63 9.20 -1.09
C PRO A 37 2.79 10.01 -0.50
N LEU A 38 3.24 11.04 -1.23
CA LEU A 38 4.28 11.95 -0.75
C LEU A 38 3.79 12.96 0.29
N SER A 39 2.47 13.16 0.35
CA SER A 39 1.80 14.08 1.27
C SER A 39 0.40 13.56 1.59
N HIS A 40 -0.04 13.71 2.82
CA HIS A 40 -1.39 13.36 3.24
C HIS A 40 -2.31 14.59 3.21
N SER A 41 -3.57 14.35 2.87
CA SER A 41 -4.64 15.34 2.91
C SER A 41 -5.49 15.12 4.14
N GLU A 42 -5.55 16.12 5.02
CA GLU A 42 -6.48 16.15 6.15
C GLU A 42 -7.91 16.26 5.63
N VAL A 43 -8.79 15.41 6.14
CA VAL A 43 -10.23 15.45 5.85
C VAL A 43 -11.01 15.50 7.15
N ASN A 44 -12.18 16.13 7.12
CA ASN A 44 -13.12 16.04 8.24
C ASN A 44 -13.91 14.73 8.18
N GLU A 45 -14.66 14.42 9.24
CA GLU A 45 -15.42 13.17 9.37
C GLU A 45 -16.45 12.98 8.23
N GLU A 46 -17.14 14.05 7.83
CA GLU A 46 -18.11 14.00 6.71
C GLU A 46 -17.41 13.67 5.38
N GLN A 47 -16.28 14.32 5.11
CA GLN A 47 -15.45 14.07 3.93
C GLN A 47 -14.86 12.66 3.94
N ALA A 48 -14.42 12.16 5.10
CA ALA A 48 -13.91 10.80 5.24
C ALA A 48 -14.99 9.77 4.91
N ILE A 49 -16.24 9.98 5.36
CA ILE A 49 -17.37 9.12 5.03
C ILE A 49 -17.66 9.13 3.52
N ASP A 50 -17.62 10.30 2.88
CA ASP A 50 -17.88 10.41 1.44
C ASP A 50 -16.74 9.83 0.59
N VAL A 51 -15.49 10.01 1.03
CA VAL A 51 -14.32 9.38 0.40
C VAL A 51 -14.40 7.86 0.56
N ALA A 52 -14.70 7.33 1.75
CA ALA A 52 -14.86 5.89 1.98
C ALA A 52 -15.91 5.28 1.05
N LYS A 53 -17.09 5.91 0.93
CA LYS A 53 -18.13 5.46 -0.02
C LYS A 53 -17.69 5.49 -1.48
N LEU A 54 -16.82 6.43 -1.85
CA LEU A 54 -16.25 6.50 -3.20
C LEU A 54 -15.26 5.36 -3.43
N LEU A 55 -14.38 5.10 -2.45
CA LEU A 55 -13.41 4.02 -2.49
C LEU A 55 -14.12 2.67 -2.63
N ASP A 56 -15.13 2.40 -1.80
CA ASP A 56 -15.93 1.16 -1.84
C ASP A 56 -16.51 0.91 -3.24
N LYS A 57 -17.11 1.94 -3.85
CA LYS A 57 -17.68 1.83 -5.20
C LYS A 57 -16.65 1.56 -6.30
N LEU A 58 -15.43 2.08 -6.13
CA LEU A 58 -14.35 1.81 -7.06
C LEU A 58 -13.81 0.39 -6.88
N GLU A 59 -13.78 -0.12 -5.65
CA GLU A 59 -13.36 -1.50 -5.36
C GLU A 59 -14.38 -2.56 -5.81
N GLU A 60 -15.66 -2.20 -5.89
CA GLU A 60 -16.73 -3.07 -6.41
C GLU A 60 -16.69 -3.24 -7.95
N ASP A 61 -15.94 -2.39 -8.65
CA ASP A 61 -15.80 -2.45 -10.11
C ASP A 61 -14.79 -3.53 -10.51
N GLU A 62 -15.24 -4.53 -11.29
CA GLU A 62 -14.41 -5.65 -11.73
C GLU A 62 -13.23 -5.25 -12.63
N ASP A 63 -13.32 -4.09 -13.29
CA ASP A 63 -12.24 -3.54 -14.11
C ASP A 63 -11.20 -2.78 -13.26
N VAL A 64 -11.51 -2.45 -12.00
CA VAL A 64 -10.59 -1.76 -11.09
C VAL A 64 -9.69 -2.75 -10.37
N GLN A 65 -8.38 -2.62 -10.59
CA GLN A 65 -7.38 -3.54 -10.04
C GLN A 65 -6.82 -3.10 -8.68
N ALA A 66 -6.82 -1.79 -8.40
CA ALA A 66 -6.34 -1.22 -7.14
C ALA A 66 -6.80 0.24 -6.99
N VAL A 67 -7.19 0.62 -5.78
CA VAL A 67 -7.53 1.99 -5.41
C VAL A 67 -6.51 2.50 -4.39
N TYR A 68 -6.02 3.73 -4.57
CA TYR A 68 -5.06 4.36 -3.66
C TYR A 68 -5.54 5.76 -3.31
N HIS A 69 -5.45 6.14 -2.03
CA HIS A 69 -5.77 7.48 -1.55
C HIS A 69 -4.62 8.04 -0.70
N ASN A 70 -4.60 9.36 -0.56
CA ASN A 70 -3.68 10.07 0.31
C ASN A 70 -4.39 10.73 1.51
N MET A 71 -5.64 10.34 1.79
CA MET A 71 -6.39 10.77 2.97
C MET A 71 -5.62 10.38 4.24
N ALA A 72 -5.43 11.31 5.16
CA ALA A 72 -4.86 11.01 6.48
C ALA A 72 -5.87 10.18 7.29
N GLU A 73 -5.44 9.04 7.82
CA GLU A 73 -6.22 8.18 8.74
C GLU A 73 -6.07 8.60 10.20
#